data_AF-A0A6P0T0B4-F1
#
_entry.id   AF-A0A6P0T0B4-F1
#
_cell.length_a   1.000
_cell.length_b   1.000
_cell.length_c   1.000
_cell.angle_alpha   90.00
_cell.angle_beta   90.00
_cell.angle_gamma   90.00
#
_symmetry.space_group_name_H-M   'P 1'
#
loop_
_entity.id
_entity.type
_entity.pdbx_description
1 polymer ?
#
loop_
_entity_poly.entity_id
_entity_poly.type
_entity_poly.pdbx_seq_one_letter_code
_entity_poly.pdbx_strand_id
1 'polypeptide(L)'
;MIPSQRTYLLLILGIAIALLLATVFNQQISLISTLVFDGIVLGIALWDGKRVKPNRVKVTRTPLQRLSIGRDNLIVLSVESRNQVARILIKDYYPLEFAVSSPTITATLDRNSNKELTYTVHPAKRGQFHWGDIHVRQLSPWGLVWDDWKIPGSQNVAVYPDLVTLRSLSIRLTLENTGTMRRSRNLGAGTEFAELRDYGIGDDTRLID
;
A
#
# COMPACT_ATOMS: atom_id res chain seq x y z
N MET A 1 -8.86 12.44 -18.38
CA MET A 1 -10.24 12.88 -18.10
C MET A 1 -11.20 11.82 -18.62
N ILE A 2 -11.84 11.08 -17.71
CA ILE A 2 -12.72 9.94 -18.04
C ILE A 2 -14.12 10.32 -17.54
N PRO A 3 -15.17 10.29 -18.39
CA PRO A 3 -16.54 10.58 -17.95
C PRO A 3 -16.99 9.61 -16.85
N SER A 4 -17.72 10.12 -15.86
CA SER A 4 -18.26 9.31 -14.76
C SER A 4 -19.58 8.65 -15.15
N GLN A 5 -20.06 7.74 -14.30
CA GLN A 5 -21.40 7.16 -14.47
C GLN A 5 -22.51 8.23 -14.48
N ARG A 6 -22.33 9.33 -13.74
CA ARG A 6 -23.32 10.43 -13.71
C ARG A 6 -23.44 11.14 -15.04
N THR A 7 -22.33 11.37 -15.74
CA THR A 7 -22.39 11.96 -17.08
C THR A 7 -23.13 11.06 -18.07
N TYR A 8 -22.88 9.75 -18.02
CA TYR A 8 -23.61 8.81 -18.88
C TYR A 8 -25.09 8.76 -18.55
N LEU A 9 -25.47 8.78 -17.27
CA LEU A 9 -26.87 8.83 -16.85
C LEU A 9 -27.56 10.11 -17.32
N LEU A 10 -26.90 11.26 -17.24
CA LEU A 10 -27.46 12.52 -17.73
C LEU A 10 -27.70 12.50 -19.25
N LEU A 11 -26.75 11.95 -20.02
CA LEU A 11 -26.90 11.81 -21.47
C LEU A 11 -28.05 10.84 -21.84
N ILE A 12 -28.13 9.69 -21.15
CA ILE A 12 -29.23 8.73 -21.37
C ILE A 12 -30.58 9.36 -21.01
N LEU A 13 -30.65 10.13 -19.93
CA LEU A 13 -31.85 10.86 -19.55
C LEU A 13 -32.21 11.92 -20.61
N GLY A 14 -31.23 12.61 -21.17
CA GLY A 14 -31.42 13.54 -22.30
C GLY A 14 -32.07 12.85 -23.50
N ILE A 15 -31.57 11.68 -23.89
CA ILE A 15 -32.13 10.86 -24.97
C ILE A 15 -33.56 10.39 -24.64
N ALA A 16 -33.82 9.97 -23.39
CA ALA A 16 -35.16 9.54 -22.98
C ALA A 16 -36.19 10.70 -23.04
N ILE A 17 -35.79 11.89 -22.58
CA ILE A 17 -36.61 13.11 -22.66
C ILE A 17 -36.85 13.50 -24.12
N ALA A 18 -35.84 13.38 -24.98
CA ALA A 18 -35.94 13.64 -26.40
C ALA A 18 -37.00 12.76 -27.09
N LEU A 19 -36.99 11.47 -26.78
CA LEU A 19 -37.97 10.52 -27.33
C LEU A 19 -39.40 10.87 -26.90
N LEU A 20 -39.60 11.28 -25.65
CA LEU A 20 -40.91 11.76 -25.18
C LEU A 20 -41.32 13.08 -25.84
N LEU A 21 -40.39 14.02 -26.04
CA LEU A 21 -40.68 15.26 -26.74
C LEU A 21 -40.99 15.03 -28.22
N ALA A 22 -40.40 14.01 -28.85
CA ALA A 22 -40.66 13.66 -30.24
C ALA A 22 -42.08 13.10 -30.46
N THR A 23 -42.74 12.55 -29.43
CA THR A 23 -44.13 12.09 -29.55
C THR A 23 -45.13 13.24 -29.41
N VAL A 24 -44.76 14.32 -28.71
CA VAL A 24 -45.62 15.48 -28.43
C VAL A 24 -45.39 16.63 -29.42
N PHE A 25 -44.15 16.82 -29.87
CA PHE A 25 -43.71 17.90 -30.76
C PHE A 25 -43.12 17.36 -32.07
N ASN A 26 -42.72 18.26 -32.97
CA ASN A 26 -42.05 17.92 -34.22
C ASN A 26 -40.68 17.26 -33.95
N GLN A 27 -40.37 16.18 -34.68
CA GLN A 27 -39.12 15.44 -34.61
C GLN A 27 -37.87 16.31 -34.78
N GLN A 28 -37.93 17.35 -35.64
CA GLN A 28 -36.80 18.27 -35.84
C GLN A 28 -36.47 19.07 -34.57
N ILE A 29 -37.50 19.54 -33.85
CA ILE A 29 -37.34 20.33 -32.62
C ILE A 29 -36.76 19.42 -31.52
N SER A 30 -37.23 18.18 -31.42
CA SER A 30 -36.70 17.21 -30.47
C SER A 30 -35.20 16.95 -30.70
N LEU A 31 -34.78 16.68 -31.95
CA LEU A 31 -33.38 16.45 -32.28
C LEU A 31 -32.47 17.64 -31.92
N ILE A 32 -32.88 18.86 -32.28
CA ILE A 32 -32.11 20.08 -31.97
C ILE A 32 -32.02 20.27 -30.46
N SER A 33 -33.13 20.08 -29.73
CA SER A 33 -33.14 20.24 -28.27
C SER A 33 -32.22 19.25 -27.57
N THR A 34 -32.14 18.01 -28.07
CA THR A 34 -31.26 16.96 -27.53
C THR A 34 -29.80 17.31 -27.75
N LEU A 35 -29.45 17.74 -28.97
CA LEU A 35 -28.08 18.11 -29.30
C LEU A 35 -27.60 19.30 -28.45
N VAL A 36 -28.46 20.29 -28.25
CA VAL A 36 -28.18 21.43 -27.35
C VAL A 36 -28.00 20.95 -25.91
N PHE A 37 -28.88 20.08 -25.42
CA PHE A 37 -28.78 19.52 -24.07
C PHE A 37 -27.47 18.73 -23.87
N ASP A 38 -27.14 17.82 -24.77
CA ASP A 38 -25.90 17.03 -24.72
C ASP A 38 -24.67 17.93 -24.80
N GLY A 39 -24.70 18.94 -25.67
CA GLY A 39 -23.64 19.95 -25.77
C GLY A 39 -23.43 20.70 -24.45
N ILE A 40 -24.52 21.10 -23.78
CA ILE A 40 -24.47 21.74 -22.46
C ILE A 40 -23.90 20.79 -21.41
N VAL A 41 -24.38 19.54 -21.35
CA VAL A 41 -23.90 18.54 -20.37
C VAL A 41 -22.41 18.26 -20.56
N LEU A 42 -21.94 18.09 -21.79
CA LEU A 42 -20.53 17.90 -22.09
C LEU A 42 -19.70 19.16 -21.76
N GLY A 43 -20.22 20.35 -22.06
CA GLY A 43 -19.58 21.62 -21.68
C GLY A 43 -19.39 21.77 -20.17
N ILE A 44 -20.44 21.46 -19.40
CA ILE A 44 -20.43 21.44 -17.93
C ILE A 44 -19.44 20.40 -17.41
N ALA A 45 -19.42 19.20 -17.98
CA ALA A 45 -18.49 18.13 -17.59
C ALA A 45 -17.02 18.51 -17.83
N LEU A 46 -16.72 19.13 -18.98
CA LEU A 46 -15.38 19.64 -19.29
C LEU A 46 -14.97 20.77 -18.34
N TRP A 47 -15.89 21.69 -18.05
CA TRP A 47 -15.67 22.76 -17.08
C TRP A 47 -15.36 22.20 -15.69
N ASP A 48 -16.18 21.28 -15.21
CA ASP A 48 -16.03 20.66 -13.90
C ASP A 48 -14.72 19.88 -13.78
N GLY A 49 -14.33 19.16 -14.84
CA GLY A 49 -13.05 18.45 -14.87
C GLY A 49 -11.82 19.38 -14.90
N LYS A 50 -11.90 20.54 -15.57
CA LYS A 50 -10.81 21.55 -15.54
C LYS A 50 -10.55 22.09 -14.12
N ARG A 51 -11.58 22.14 -13.26
CA ARG A 51 -11.45 22.57 -11.86
C ARG A 51 -10.65 21.61 -11.00
N VAL A 52 -10.45 20.37 -11.43
CA VAL A 52 -9.68 19.37 -10.67
C VAL A 52 -8.19 19.66 -10.71
N LYS A 53 -7.64 20.05 -11.86
CA LYS A 53 -6.19 20.29 -12.06
C LYS A 53 -5.53 21.19 -10.99
N PRO A 54 -6.04 22.38 -10.66
CA PRO A 54 -5.43 23.25 -9.63
C PRO A 54 -5.54 22.67 -8.22
N ASN A 55 -6.52 21.79 -7.99
CA ASN A 55 -6.85 21.22 -6.69
C ASN A 55 -6.57 19.71 -6.64
N ARG A 56 -5.58 19.25 -7.43
CA ARG A 56 -5.11 17.87 -7.39
C ARG A 56 -4.52 17.56 -6.02
N VAL A 57 -4.93 16.44 -5.49
CA VAL A 57 -4.39 15.87 -4.25
C VAL A 57 -2.92 15.51 -4.45
N LYS A 58 -2.10 15.79 -3.45
CA LYS A 58 -0.70 15.35 -3.41
C LYS A 58 -0.64 14.01 -2.68
N VAL A 59 -0.07 13.00 -3.33
CA VAL A 59 0.15 11.69 -2.71
C VAL A 59 1.63 11.43 -2.65
N THR A 60 2.12 11.01 -1.49
CA THR A 60 3.50 10.60 -1.28
C THR A 60 3.51 9.23 -0.61
N ARG A 61 4.38 8.35 -1.10
CA ARG A 61 4.62 7.06 -0.45
C ARG A 61 5.76 7.19 0.54
N THR A 62 5.57 6.69 1.75
CA THR A 62 6.65 6.57 2.72
C THR A 62 7.74 5.65 2.16
N PRO A 63 9.03 6.00 2.27
CA PRO A 63 10.12 5.18 1.74
C PRO A 63 9.98 3.71 2.14
N LEU A 64 10.02 2.83 1.14
CA LEU A 64 9.85 1.41 1.35
C LEU A 64 11.16 0.86 1.92
N GLN A 65 11.17 0.62 3.23
CA GLN A 65 12.29 -0.05 3.89
C GLN A 65 12.36 -1.53 3.47
N ARG A 66 13.32 -2.26 4.06
CA ARG A 66 13.49 -3.70 3.82
C ARG A 66 12.19 -4.44 4.13
N LEU A 67 11.64 -5.10 3.12
CA LEU A 67 10.47 -5.95 3.28
C LEU A 67 10.90 -7.34 3.74
N SER A 68 10.05 -8.01 4.48
CA SER A 68 10.28 -9.36 4.95
C SER A 68 9.46 -10.36 4.13
N ILE A 69 10.12 -11.43 3.68
CA ILE A 69 9.48 -12.53 2.95
C ILE A 69 8.47 -13.28 3.84
N GLY A 70 7.36 -13.74 3.26
CA GLY A 70 6.41 -14.64 3.95
C GLY A 70 5.60 -13.99 5.07
N ARG A 71 5.53 -12.65 5.11
CA ARG A 71 4.71 -11.88 6.06
C ARG A 71 4.13 -10.64 5.42
N ASP A 72 3.13 -10.09 6.08
CA ASP A 72 2.51 -8.85 5.69
C ASP A 72 3.41 -7.67 6.04
N ASN A 73 3.69 -6.84 5.04
CA ASN A 73 4.47 -5.62 5.17
C ASN A 73 3.55 -4.43 4.95
N LEU A 74 3.52 -3.51 5.91
CA LEU A 74 2.69 -2.31 5.87
C LEU A 74 3.30 -1.26 4.94
N ILE A 75 2.49 -0.77 4.01
CA ILE A 75 2.81 0.36 3.15
C ILE A 75 1.92 1.54 3.52
N VAL A 76 2.53 2.72 3.66
CA VAL A 76 1.84 3.95 4.05
C VAL A 76 1.91 4.96 2.91
N LEU A 77 0.75 5.51 2.55
CA LEU A 77 0.57 6.58 1.59
C LEU A 77 0.04 7.81 2.33
N SER A 78 0.80 8.90 2.34
CA SER A 78 0.32 10.19 2.82
C SER A 78 -0.37 10.94 1.69
N VAL A 79 -1.57 11.43 1.98
CA VAL A 79 -2.45 12.05 1.01
C VAL A 79 -2.86 13.42 1.55
N GLU A 80 -2.47 14.47 0.84
CA GLU A 80 -2.72 15.86 1.20
C GLU A 80 -3.68 16.49 0.20
N SER A 81 -4.82 16.94 0.70
CA SER A 81 -5.83 17.67 -0.06
C SER A 81 -5.60 19.17 0.01
N ARG A 82 -6.03 19.87 -1.04
CA ARG A 82 -5.95 21.33 -1.15
C ARG A 82 -7.31 21.96 -0.81
N ASN A 83 -7.71 22.96 -1.57
CA ASN A 83 -8.82 23.84 -1.29
C ASN A 83 -10.23 23.27 -1.57
N GLN A 84 -10.37 21.95 -1.77
CA GLN A 84 -11.66 21.30 -2.04
C GLN A 84 -11.72 19.90 -1.44
N VAL A 85 -12.93 19.43 -1.15
CA VAL A 85 -13.18 18.02 -0.81
C VAL A 85 -12.82 17.16 -2.02
N ALA A 86 -12.01 16.14 -1.82
CA ALA A 86 -11.50 15.28 -2.88
C ALA A 86 -11.90 13.82 -2.64
N ARG A 87 -12.55 13.23 -3.64
CA ARG A 87 -12.78 11.77 -3.70
C ARG A 87 -11.76 11.18 -4.64
N ILE A 88 -10.95 10.25 -4.13
CA ILE A 88 -9.82 9.70 -4.87
C ILE A 88 -9.85 8.18 -4.89
N LEU A 89 -9.29 7.63 -5.97
CA LEU A 89 -8.91 6.25 -6.16
C LEU A 89 -7.40 6.23 -6.38
N ILE A 90 -6.67 5.49 -5.57
CA ILE A 90 -5.23 5.32 -5.68
C ILE A 90 -4.93 3.87 -6.05
N LYS A 91 -4.05 3.70 -7.03
CA LYS A 91 -3.47 2.42 -7.41
C LYS A 91 -1.95 2.54 -7.43
N ASP A 92 -1.30 1.80 -6.54
CA ASP A 92 0.15 1.70 -6.49
C ASP A 92 0.62 0.53 -7.38
N TYR A 93 1.67 0.73 -8.18
CA TYR A 93 2.22 -0.30 -9.06
C TYR A 93 3.29 -1.12 -8.32
N TYR A 94 2.84 -2.04 -7.48
CA TYR A 94 3.69 -3.03 -6.84
C TYR A 94 4.07 -4.18 -7.80
N PRO A 95 5.12 -4.96 -7.49
CA PRO A 95 5.51 -6.14 -8.27
C PRO A 95 4.38 -7.16 -8.35
N LEU A 96 4.15 -7.75 -9.53
CA LEU A 96 3.06 -8.72 -9.79
C LEU A 96 3.10 -9.95 -8.88
N GLU A 97 4.28 -10.27 -8.35
CA GLU A 97 4.52 -11.43 -7.49
C GLU A 97 4.03 -11.23 -6.05
N PHE A 98 3.63 -10.01 -5.68
CA PHE A 98 3.22 -9.69 -4.31
C PHE A 98 1.70 -9.83 -4.19
N ALA A 99 1.26 -10.57 -3.19
CA ALA A 99 -0.15 -10.54 -2.80
C ALA A 99 -0.44 -9.26 -2.01
N VAL A 100 -1.60 -8.64 -2.26
CA VAL A 100 -1.94 -7.32 -1.70
C VAL A 100 -3.35 -7.36 -1.13
N SER A 101 -3.54 -6.77 0.05
CA SER A 101 -4.85 -6.73 0.71
C SER A 101 -5.87 -5.86 -0.02
N SER A 102 -5.46 -4.68 -0.49
CA SER A 102 -6.32 -3.73 -1.21
C SER A 102 -5.64 -3.26 -2.50
N PRO A 103 -5.98 -3.83 -3.68
CA PRO A 103 -5.35 -3.44 -4.94
C PRO A 103 -5.76 -2.04 -5.42
N THR A 104 -6.84 -1.48 -4.89
CA THR A 104 -7.30 -0.12 -5.17
C THR A 104 -7.81 0.50 -3.89
N ILE A 105 -7.28 1.66 -3.54
CA ILE A 105 -7.60 2.36 -2.31
C ILE A 105 -8.53 3.53 -2.64
N THR A 106 -9.73 3.52 -2.06
CA THR A 106 -10.68 4.63 -2.16
C THR A 106 -10.64 5.48 -0.92
N ALA A 107 -10.55 6.80 -1.07
CA ALA A 107 -10.61 7.73 0.05
C ALA A 107 -11.39 9.00 -0.30
N THR A 108 -12.05 9.57 0.70
CA THR A 108 -12.56 10.93 0.67
C THR A 108 -11.77 11.76 1.67
N LEU A 109 -11.30 12.93 1.22
CA LEU A 109 -10.54 13.89 2.00
C LEU A 109 -11.34 15.19 2.09
N ASP A 110 -11.39 15.75 3.29
CA ASP A 110 -11.96 17.08 3.53
C ASP A 110 -11.01 18.16 3.03
N ARG A 111 -11.48 19.40 2.92
CA ARG A 111 -10.65 20.54 2.46
C ARG A 111 -9.46 20.77 3.39
N ASN A 112 -8.27 20.98 2.81
CA ASN A 112 -7.02 21.25 3.52
C ASN A 112 -6.69 20.19 4.59
N SER A 113 -7.04 18.93 4.34
CA SER A 113 -6.76 17.80 5.22
C SER A 113 -5.58 16.96 4.72
N ASN A 114 -4.84 16.38 5.67
CA ASN A 114 -3.87 15.32 5.44
C ASN A 114 -4.44 14.01 6.01
N LYS A 115 -4.32 12.93 5.24
CA LYS A 115 -4.78 11.60 5.62
C LYS A 115 -3.75 10.55 5.24
N GLU A 116 -3.51 9.63 6.15
CA GLU A 116 -2.70 8.45 5.87
C GLU A 116 -3.59 7.29 5.44
N LEU A 117 -3.23 6.66 4.32
CA LEU A 117 -3.87 5.47 3.80
C LEU A 117 -2.85 4.35 3.85
N THR A 118 -3.25 3.20 4.38
CA THR A 118 -2.36 2.06 4.55
C THR A 118 -2.89 0.83 3.82
N TYR A 119 -1.98 0.02 3.32
CA TYR A 119 -2.28 -1.30 2.76
C TYR A 119 -1.11 -2.25 3.05
N THR A 120 -1.35 -3.55 2.89
CA THR A 120 -0.32 -4.57 3.15
C THR A 120 0.07 -5.30 1.88
N VAL A 121 1.36 -5.63 1.77
CA VAL A 121 1.91 -6.47 0.72
C VAL A 121 2.58 -7.71 1.32
N HIS A 122 2.46 -8.83 0.61
CA HIS A 122 2.98 -10.13 1.03
C HIS A 122 3.89 -10.69 -0.07
N PRO A 123 5.22 -10.53 0.06
CA PRO A 123 6.17 -11.02 -0.93
C PRO A 123 6.46 -12.51 -0.73
N ALA A 124 6.34 -13.29 -1.81
CA ALA A 124 6.57 -14.74 -1.82
C ALA A 124 8.03 -15.15 -2.06
N LYS A 125 8.87 -14.24 -2.60
CA LYS A 125 10.26 -14.52 -2.98
C LYS A 125 11.20 -13.44 -2.45
N ARG A 126 12.43 -13.84 -2.14
CA ARG A 126 13.53 -12.92 -1.78
C ARG A 126 14.12 -12.31 -3.05
N GLY A 127 14.65 -11.09 -2.95
CA GLY A 127 15.32 -10.44 -4.07
C GLY A 127 15.15 -8.92 -4.07
N GLN A 128 15.60 -8.28 -5.14
CA GLN A 128 15.30 -6.88 -5.41
C GLN A 128 14.13 -6.81 -6.38
N PHE A 129 13.15 -5.97 -6.05
CA PHE A 129 11.96 -5.76 -6.86
C PHE A 129 11.81 -4.30 -7.24
N HIS A 130 11.35 -4.07 -8.46
CA HIS A 130 11.05 -2.72 -8.92
C HIS A 130 9.62 -2.35 -8.57
N TRP A 131 9.48 -1.25 -7.83
CA TRP A 131 8.20 -0.64 -7.55
C TRP A 131 7.97 0.50 -8.52
N GLY A 132 6.80 0.51 -9.16
CA GLY A 132 6.42 1.54 -10.13
C GLY A 132 5.87 2.81 -9.51
N ASP A 133 5.30 3.64 -10.40
CA ASP A 133 4.66 4.90 -10.07
C ASP A 133 3.27 4.72 -9.44
N ILE A 134 2.79 5.78 -8.80
CA ILE A 134 1.46 5.80 -8.18
C ILE A 134 0.48 6.41 -9.17
N HIS A 135 -0.57 5.69 -9.51
CA HIS A 135 -1.68 6.21 -10.30
C HIS A 135 -2.77 6.74 -9.38
N VAL A 136 -3.15 7.99 -9.58
CA VAL A 136 -4.21 8.63 -8.82
C VAL A 136 -5.31 9.07 -9.76
N ARG A 137 -6.54 8.83 -9.34
CA ARG A 137 -7.74 9.31 -10.02
C ARG A 137 -8.59 10.07 -9.03
N GLN A 138 -8.94 11.30 -9.36
CA GLN A 138 -9.76 12.18 -8.52
C GLN A 138 -11.06 12.52 -9.24
N LEU A 139 -12.17 12.41 -8.50
CA LEU A 139 -13.47 12.79 -9.00
C LEU A 139 -13.61 14.30 -8.97
N SER A 140 -14.22 14.86 -10.01
CA SER A 140 -14.54 16.28 -10.08
C SER A 140 -15.57 16.71 -9.03
N PRO A 141 -15.63 18.00 -8.65
CA PRO A 141 -16.53 18.49 -7.60
C PRO A 141 -18.00 18.12 -7.79
N TRP A 142 -18.52 18.15 -9.03
CA TRP A 142 -19.90 17.73 -9.31
C TRP A 142 -20.04 16.23 -9.59
N GLY A 143 -18.93 15.50 -9.62
CA GLY A 143 -18.93 14.07 -9.84
C GLY A 143 -19.14 13.67 -11.30
N LEU A 144 -18.88 14.57 -12.24
CA LEU A 144 -19.11 14.36 -13.67
C LEU A 144 -17.93 13.70 -14.38
N VAL A 145 -16.70 13.99 -13.95
CA VAL A 145 -15.50 13.52 -14.63
C VAL A 145 -14.47 13.04 -13.63
N TRP A 146 -13.76 11.98 -13.98
CA TRP A 146 -12.55 11.55 -13.32
C TRP A 146 -11.33 12.17 -13.99
N ASP A 147 -10.52 12.87 -13.22
CA ASP A 147 -9.18 13.30 -13.66
C ASP A 147 -8.14 12.28 -13.18
N ASP A 148 -7.27 11.86 -14.09
CA ASP A 148 -6.27 10.83 -13.86
C ASP A 148 -4.86 11.39 -14.11
N TRP A 149 -3.92 11.06 -13.23
CA TRP A 149 -2.51 11.40 -13.40
C TRP A 149 -1.62 10.38 -12.70
N LYS A 150 -0.34 10.43 -13.06
CA LYS A 150 0.71 9.61 -12.44
C LYS A 150 1.56 10.49 -11.54
N ILE A 151 1.98 9.93 -10.41
CA ILE A 151 2.94 10.55 -9.50
C ILE A 151 4.22 9.72 -9.57
N PRO A 152 5.36 10.34 -9.92
CA PRO A 152 6.62 9.64 -9.95
C PRO A 152 6.95 9.16 -8.54
N GLY A 153 7.13 7.85 -8.41
CA GLY A 153 7.39 7.21 -7.14
C GLY A 153 8.23 5.95 -7.27
N SER A 154 8.70 5.64 -8.47
CA SER A 154 9.44 4.42 -8.74
C SER A 154 10.67 4.29 -7.86
N GLN A 155 10.86 3.10 -7.28
CA GLN A 155 11.99 2.79 -6.41
C GLN A 155 12.24 1.28 -6.39
N ASN A 156 13.48 0.88 -6.12
CA ASN A 156 13.83 -0.52 -5.94
C ASN A 156 13.75 -0.90 -4.45
N VAL A 157 13.13 -2.04 -4.17
CA VAL A 157 12.90 -2.52 -2.80
C VAL A 157 13.47 -3.91 -2.65
N ALA A 158 14.26 -4.11 -1.59
CA ALA A 158 14.83 -5.40 -1.27
C ALA A 158 13.95 -6.17 -0.28
N VAL A 159 13.62 -7.41 -0.64
CA VAL A 159 12.92 -8.39 0.22
C VAL A 159 13.95 -9.33 0.82
N TYR A 160 14.06 -9.31 2.15
CA TYR A 160 14.97 -10.15 2.92
C TYR A 160 14.23 -11.27 3.64
N PRO A 161 14.92 -12.39 3.95
CA PRO A 161 14.44 -13.34 4.95
C PRO A 161 14.24 -12.63 6.29
N ASP A 162 13.20 -13.00 7.02
CA ASP A 162 12.97 -12.46 8.36
C ASP A 162 14.09 -12.97 9.30
N LEU A 163 15.06 -12.11 9.58
CA LEU A 163 16.18 -12.42 10.48
C LEU A 163 15.81 -12.18 11.95
N VAL A 164 14.65 -11.58 12.24
CA VAL A 164 14.22 -11.24 13.60
C VAL A 164 13.82 -12.52 14.36
N THR A 165 13.16 -13.46 13.68
CA THR A 165 12.83 -14.80 14.21
C THR A 165 14.06 -15.67 14.44
N LEU A 166 15.10 -15.55 13.60
CA LEU A 166 16.33 -16.32 13.81
C LEU A 166 17.12 -15.84 15.04
N ARG A 167 17.12 -14.53 15.32
CA ARG A 167 17.80 -13.98 16.51
C ARG A 167 17.15 -14.44 17.80
N SER A 168 15.83 -14.40 17.91
CA SER A 168 15.13 -14.85 19.12
C SER A 168 15.32 -16.34 19.38
N LEU A 169 15.35 -17.17 18.32
CA LEU A 169 15.65 -18.59 18.42
C LEU A 169 17.11 -18.83 18.85
N SER A 170 18.06 -18.10 18.28
CA SER A 170 19.47 -18.25 18.65
C SER A 170 19.75 -17.89 20.11
N ILE A 171 19.08 -16.85 20.65
CA ILE A 171 19.19 -16.46 22.07
C ILE A 171 18.57 -17.51 22.99
N ARG A 172 17.43 -18.10 22.59
CA ARG A 172 16.81 -19.19 23.38
C ARG A 172 17.72 -20.42 23.43
N LEU A 173 18.32 -20.80 22.30
CA LEU A 173 19.22 -21.95 22.21
C LEU A 173 20.54 -21.74 22.98
N THR A 174 21.09 -20.52 23.00
CA THR A 174 22.28 -20.21 23.82
C THR A 174 21.97 -20.19 25.32
N LEU A 175 20.75 -19.78 25.72
CA LEU A 175 20.30 -19.87 27.12
C LEU A 175 20.04 -21.32 27.57
N GLU A 176 19.48 -22.17 26.70
CA GLU A 176 19.32 -23.60 27.00
C GLU A 176 20.68 -24.32 27.12
N ASN A 177 21.64 -24.02 26.24
CA ASN A 177 22.98 -24.63 26.29
C ASN A 177 23.83 -24.15 27.49
N THR A 178 23.58 -22.96 28.02
CA THR A 178 24.26 -22.48 29.24
C THR A 178 23.62 -23.02 30.52
N GLY A 179 22.34 -23.39 30.49
CA GLY A 179 21.65 -24.07 31.59
C GLY A 179 22.04 -25.55 31.76
N THR A 180 22.38 -26.25 30.67
CA THR A 180 22.74 -27.68 30.68
C THR A 180 24.18 -27.95 31.09
N MET A 181 25.13 -27.04 30.84
CA MET A 181 26.53 -27.19 31.29
C MET A 181 26.73 -27.02 32.80
N ARG A 182 25.74 -26.51 33.55
CA ARG A 182 25.85 -26.33 35.01
C ARG A 182 25.39 -27.55 35.82
N ARG A 183 24.93 -28.62 35.17
CA ARG A 183 24.28 -29.76 35.83
C ARG A 183 24.94 -31.10 35.50
N SER A 184 26.24 -31.19 35.78
CA SER A 184 26.85 -32.49 36.13
C SER A 184 28.02 -32.25 37.07
N ARG A 185 27.71 -31.78 38.29
CA ARG A 185 28.61 -31.97 39.44
C ARG A 185 28.00 -33.09 40.26
N ASN A 186 28.11 -34.32 39.75
CA ASN A 186 27.86 -35.50 40.57
C ASN A 186 28.99 -35.54 41.60
N LEU A 187 28.67 -35.12 42.83
CA LEU A 187 29.47 -35.45 44.00
C LEU A 187 29.35 -36.97 44.21
N GLY A 188 30.33 -37.72 43.71
CA GLY A 188 30.56 -39.09 44.12
C GLY A 188 31.15 -39.08 45.53
N ALA A 189 30.43 -39.65 46.48
CA ALA A 189 30.90 -39.92 47.82
C ALA A 189 32.10 -40.89 47.79
N GLY A 190 32.97 -40.76 48.78
CA GLY A 190 34.32 -41.29 48.83
C GLY A 190 34.51 -42.76 48.43
N THR A 191 35.63 -43.00 47.76
CA THR A 191 36.65 -43.99 48.12
C THR A 191 37.89 -43.63 47.31
N GLU A 192 38.87 -43.08 48.02
CA GLU A 192 40.31 -43.15 47.78
C GLU A 192 40.77 -43.73 46.42
N PHE A 193 40.80 -42.89 45.38
CA PHE A 193 41.86 -42.78 44.35
C PHE A 193 41.45 -41.59 43.45
N ALA A 194 42.13 -40.45 43.60
CA ALA A 194 41.96 -39.34 42.67
C ALA A 194 42.72 -39.68 41.39
N GLU A 195 41.98 -39.97 40.32
CA GLU A 195 42.56 -40.17 38.99
C GLU A 195 43.26 -38.87 38.54
N LEU A 196 44.50 -38.99 38.05
CA LEU A 196 45.24 -37.87 37.47
C LEU A 196 44.47 -37.34 36.26
N ARG A 197 43.92 -36.14 36.38
CA ARG A 197 43.24 -35.46 35.27
C ARG A 197 44.27 -34.75 34.40
N ASP A 198 44.13 -34.88 33.09
CA ASP A 198 44.87 -34.05 32.14
C ASP A 198 44.51 -32.56 32.32
N TYR A 199 45.54 -31.73 32.29
CA TYR A 199 45.41 -30.29 32.52
C TYR A 199 44.62 -29.62 31.39
N GLY A 200 43.63 -28.81 31.77
CA GLY A 200 42.80 -28.05 30.84
C GLY A 200 43.25 -26.59 30.72
N ILE A 201 43.10 -26.01 29.53
CA ILE A 201 43.44 -24.60 29.28
C ILE A 201 42.53 -23.71 30.15
N GLY A 202 43.11 -23.10 31.19
CA GLY A 202 42.42 -22.26 32.17
C GLY A 202 42.61 -22.67 33.63
N ASP A 203 43.22 -23.84 33.89
CA ASP A 203 43.64 -24.20 35.24
C ASP A 203 44.82 -23.30 35.70
N ASP A 204 45.04 -23.20 37.02
CA ASP A 204 46.10 -22.40 37.63
C ASP A 204 47.42 -23.20 37.63
N THR A 205 48.47 -22.63 37.02
CA THR A 205 49.76 -23.30 36.80
C THR A 205 50.55 -23.55 38.09
N ARG A 206 50.13 -22.97 39.22
CA ARG A 206 50.77 -23.19 40.54
C ARG A 206 50.42 -24.51 41.20
N LEU A 207 49.44 -25.24 40.65
CA LEU A 207 49.00 -26.54 41.15
C LEU A 207 49.68 -27.71 40.44
N ILE A 208 50.76 -27.43 39.70
CA ILE A 208 51.64 -28.40 39.06
C ILE A 208 52.89 -28.52 39.95
N ASP A 209 53.15 -29.71 40.48
CA ASP A 209 54.40 -30.07 41.18
C ASP A 209 55.18 -31.09 40.32
#